data_AF-A0AAW0D7E9-F1
#
_entry.id   AF-A0AAW0D7E9-F1
#
_cell.length_a   1.000
_cell.length_b   1.000
_cell.length_c   1.000
_cell.angle_alpha   90.00
_cell.angle_beta   90.00
_cell.angle_gamma   90.00
#
_symmetry.space_group_name_H-M   'P 1'
#
loop_
_entity.id
_entity.type
_entity.pdbx_description
1 polymer ?
#
loop_
_entity_poly.entity_id
_entity_poly.type
_entity_poly.pdbx_seq_one_letter_code
_entity_poly.pdbx_strand_id
1 'polypeptide(L)'
;MDQAKLAKLQAQAAANRIVHAAVGANTFAIYGTGHVKELTELVPGILNQLGPDSLASLRKLAESYQAIQQSQQRPPNAAGAQEDDDDDVPDLVENFDVEAEQKAAGLD
;
A
#
# COMPACT_ATOMS: atom_id res chain seq x y z
N MET A 1 8.90 17.54 36.34
CA MET A 1 8.21 17.76 35.06
C MET A 1 8.59 16.60 34.17
N ASP A 2 7.74 15.58 34.09
CA ASP A 2 8.11 14.26 33.54
C ASP A 2 8.40 14.29 32.04
N GLN A 3 9.41 13.54 31.63
CA GLN A 3 9.87 13.43 30.24
C GLN A 3 8.75 13.02 29.27
N ALA A 4 7.79 12.21 29.74
CA ALA A 4 6.60 11.81 28.98
C ALA A 4 5.66 12.99 28.64
N LYS A 5 5.58 14.01 29.51
CA LYS A 5 4.73 15.18 29.30
C LYS A 5 5.36 16.15 28.30
N LEU A 6 6.70 16.24 28.29
CA LEU A 6 7.47 16.99 27.30
C LEU A 6 7.39 16.34 25.91
N ALA A 7 7.47 15.01 25.83
CA ALA A 7 7.34 14.26 24.58
C ALA A 7 5.91 14.39 23.98
N LYS A 8 4.86 14.33 24.79
CA LYS A 8 3.48 14.58 24.33
C LYS A 8 3.28 16.02 23.85
N LEU A 9 3.90 17.01 24.51
CA LEU A 9 3.83 18.42 24.08
C LEU A 9 4.57 18.63 22.75
N GLN A 10 5.74 18.00 22.56
CA GLN A 10 6.46 18.01 21.27
C GLN A 10 5.69 17.27 20.16
N ALA A 11 5.08 16.12 20.45
CA ALA A 11 4.25 15.39 19.49
C ALA A 11 2.98 16.19 19.10
N GLN A 12 2.38 16.89 20.06
CA GLN A 12 1.22 17.76 19.81
C GLN A 12 1.60 19.04 19.06
N ALA A 13 2.79 19.60 19.29
CA ALA A 13 3.33 20.71 18.50
C ALA A 13 3.66 20.28 17.05
N ALA A 14 4.14 19.05 16.85
CA ALA A 14 4.40 18.47 15.54
C ALA A 14 3.11 18.12 14.75
N ALA A 15 1.98 17.98 15.44
CA ALA A 15 0.68 17.71 14.83
C ALA A 15 0.03 18.95 14.19
N ASN A 16 0.49 20.16 14.50
CA ASN A 16 -0.02 21.37 13.88
C ASN A 16 0.67 21.59 12.52
N ARG A 17 -0.01 21.23 11.43
CA ARG A 17 0.47 21.44 10.06
C ARG A 17 0.13 22.84 9.59
N ILE A 18 1.10 23.54 9.01
CA ILE A 18 0.89 24.84 8.38
C ILE A 18 0.75 24.61 6.88
N VAL A 19 -0.30 25.17 6.29
CA VAL A 19 -0.56 25.07 4.85
C VAL A 19 -0.59 26.47 4.24
N HIS A 20 0.27 26.71 3.26
CA HIS A 20 0.21 27.88 2.40
C HIS A 20 -0.34 27.45 1.03
N ALA A 21 -1.31 28.20 0.50
CA ALA A 21 -1.97 27.87 -0.75
C ALA A 21 -2.00 29.07 -1.69
N ALA A 22 -1.56 28.86 -2.92
CA ALA A 22 -1.78 29.77 -4.05
C ALA A 22 -2.78 29.09 -5.00
N VAL A 23 -4.08 29.22 -4.69
CA VAL A 23 -5.16 28.50 -5.40
C VAL A 23 -5.19 28.84 -6.89
N GLY A 24 -5.00 30.13 -7.25
CA GLY A 24 -4.95 30.55 -8.66
C GLY A 24 -3.76 30.00 -9.46
N ALA A 25 -2.71 29.52 -8.75
CA ALA A 25 -1.53 28.89 -9.34
C ALA A 25 -1.47 27.37 -9.07
N ASN A 26 -2.54 26.76 -8.54
CA ASN A 26 -2.62 25.34 -8.19
C ASN A 26 -1.44 24.83 -7.34
N THR A 27 -0.86 25.68 -6.50
CA THR A 27 0.35 25.35 -5.72
C THR A 27 0.04 25.36 -4.23
N PHE A 28 0.35 24.26 -3.54
CA PHE A 28 0.18 24.10 -2.11
C PHE A 28 1.51 23.73 -1.46
N ALA A 29 1.92 24.48 -0.43
CA ALA A 29 3.08 24.19 0.38
C ALA A 29 2.63 23.76 1.77
N ILE A 30 2.93 22.51 2.14
CA ILE A 30 2.50 21.89 3.39
C ILE A 30 3.75 21.68 4.25
N TYR A 31 3.73 22.23 5.46
CA TYR A 31 4.81 22.14 6.43
C TYR A 31 4.37 21.32 7.64
N GLY A 32 5.22 20.40 8.08
CA GLY A 32 4.99 19.59 9.26
C GLY A 32 5.79 18.29 9.25
N THR A 33 5.59 17.47 10.28
CA THR A 33 6.19 16.14 10.33
C THR A 33 5.39 15.17 9.46
N GLY A 34 6.09 14.55 8.50
CA GLY A 34 5.57 13.47 7.67
C GLY A 34 5.75 12.13 8.38
N HIS A 35 4.74 11.27 8.27
CA HIS A 35 4.84 9.88 8.71
C HIS A 35 4.54 8.99 7.51
N VAL A 36 5.46 8.08 7.20
CA VAL A 36 5.24 7.02 6.21
C VAL A 36 4.42 5.95 6.91
N LYS A 37 3.26 5.62 6.35
CA LYS A 37 2.35 4.61 6.86
C LYS A 37 1.79 3.82 5.70
N GLU A 38 1.51 2.55 5.94
CA GLU A 38 0.84 1.71 4.97
C GLU A 38 -0.64 2.09 4.87
N LEU A 39 -1.20 1.97 3.66
CA LEU A 39 -2.59 2.35 3.38
C LEU A 39 -3.58 1.56 4.25
N THR A 40 -3.27 0.29 4.54
CA THR A 40 -4.07 -0.61 5.36
C THR A 40 -4.21 -0.15 6.82
N GLU A 41 -3.19 0.52 7.37
CA GLU A 41 -3.22 1.06 8.74
C GLU A 41 -4.07 2.33 8.87
N LEU A 42 -4.31 3.01 7.74
CA LEU A 42 -5.11 4.22 7.68
C LEU A 42 -6.61 3.91 7.45
N VAL A 43 -6.96 2.64 7.21
CA VAL A 43 -8.34 2.18 7.13
C VAL A 43 -8.93 2.12 8.55
N PRO A 44 -10.15 2.63 8.79
CA PRO A 44 -11.13 3.13 7.81
C PRO A 44 -11.07 4.64 7.54
N GLY A 45 -10.27 5.41 8.27
CA GLY A 45 -10.28 6.88 8.21
C GLY A 45 -9.92 7.47 6.84
N ILE A 46 -9.08 6.79 6.06
CA ILE A 46 -8.70 7.23 4.72
C ILE A 46 -9.84 7.11 3.70
N LEU A 47 -10.83 6.25 3.94
CA LEU A 47 -11.88 5.97 2.96
C LEU A 47 -12.72 7.20 2.62
N ASN A 48 -12.91 8.10 3.58
CA ASN A 48 -13.67 9.35 3.37
C ASN A 48 -12.89 10.42 2.58
N GLN A 49 -11.58 10.24 2.41
CA GLN A 49 -10.71 11.13 1.63
C GLN A 49 -10.42 10.58 0.23
N LEU A 50 -10.66 9.28 0.01
CA LEU A 50 -10.51 8.65 -1.29
C LEU A 50 -11.71 8.93 -2.18
N GLY A 51 -11.45 9.21 -3.45
CA GLY A 51 -12.48 9.29 -4.49
C GLY A 51 -12.97 7.91 -4.94
N PRO A 52 -14.04 7.86 -5.75
CA PRO A 52 -14.62 6.61 -6.25
C PRO A 52 -13.61 5.72 -6.98
N ASP A 53 -12.70 6.31 -7.77
CA ASP A 53 -11.70 5.58 -8.55
C ASP A 53 -10.62 4.92 -7.67
N SER A 54 -10.15 5.62 -6.64
CA SER A 54 -9.17 5.09 -5.69
C SER A 54 -9.77 3.98 -4.83
N LEU A 55 -11.05 4.08 -4.46
CA LEU A 55 -11.78 3.03 -3.76
C LEU A 55 -11.97 1.78 -4.61
N ALA A 56 -12.28 1.94 -5.91
CA ALA A 56 -12.39 0.81 -6.84
C ALA A 56 -11.04 0.07 -6.96
N SER A 57 -9.95 0.83 -7.07
CA SER A 57 -8.59 0.25 -7.12
C SER A 57 -8.23 -0.51 -5.84
N LEU A 58 -8.57 0.05 -4.67
CA LEU A 58 -8.34 -0.61 -3.38
C LEU A 58 -9.18 -1.87 -3.22
N ARG A 59 -10.43 -1.86 -3.69
CA ARG A 59 -11.30 -3.06 -3.70
C ARG A 59 -10.71 -4.16 -4.58
N LYS A 60 -10.30 -3.84 -5.81
CA LYS A 60 -9.66 -4.81 -6.70
C LYS A 60 -8.41 -5.43 -6.06
N LEU A 61 -7.60 -4.60 -5.38
CA LEU A 61 -6.42 -5.10 -4.68
C LEU A 61 -6.81 -6.01 -3.51
N ALA A 62 -7.78 -5.60 -2.68
CA ALA A 62 -8.28 -6.43 -1.57
C ALA A 62 -8.86 -7.76 -2.06
N GLU A 63 -9.63 -7.73 -3.15
CA GLU A 63 -10.19 -8.92 -3.82
C GLU A 63 -9.07 -9.83 -4.34
N SER A 64 -8.02 -9.29 -4.97
CA SER A 64 -6.87 -10.10 -5.40
C SER A 64 -6.13 -10.75 -4.23
N TYR A 65 -5.95 -10.04 -3.10
CA TYR A 65 -5.32 -10.60 -1.91
C TYR A 65 -6.18 -11.71 -1.28
N GLN A 66 -7.51 -11.53 -1.28
CA GLN A 66 -8.45 -12.56 -0.83
C GLN A 66 -8.46 -13.77 -1.76
N ALA A 67 -8.43 -13.57 -3.08
CA ALA A 67 -8.37 -14.65 -4.06
C ALA A 67 -7.06 -15.46 -3.95
N ILE A 68 -5.93 -14.81 -3.71
CA ILE A 68 -4.64 -15.48 -3.46
C ILE A 68 -4.65 -16.25 -2.13
N GLN A 69 -5.24 -15.69 -1.07
CA GLN A 69 -5.38 -16.41 0.19
C GLN A 69 -6.33 -17.61 0.08
N GLN A 70 -7.40 -17.48 -0.70
CA GLN A 70 -8.40 -18.52 -0.89
C GLN A 70 -7.88 -19.67 -1.77
N SER A 71 -7.03 -19.36 -2.77
CA SER A 71 -6.33 -20.38 -3.58
C SER A 71 -5.24 -21.13 -2.80
N GLN A 72 -4.54 -20.48 -1.86
CA GLN A 72 -3.60 -21.16 -0.95
C GLN A 72 -4.27 -22.01 0.15
N GLN A 73 -5.57 -21.84 0.38
CA GLN A 73 -6.33 -22.62 1.36
C GLN A 73 -7.05 -23.83 0.74
N ARG A 74 -6.90 -24.09 -0.56
CA ARG A 74 -7.36 -25.36 -1.15
C ARG A 74 -6.37 -26.46 -0.73
N PRO A 75 -6.78 -27.46 0.07
CA PRO A 75 -5.88 -28.54 0.48
C PRO A 75 -5.35 -29.28 -0.75
N PRO A 76 -4.08 -29.74 -0.76
CA PRO A 76 -3.46 -30.40 -1.92
C PRO A 76 -4.05 -31.80 -2.25
N ASN A 77 -5.19 -32.18 -1.67
CA ASN A 77 -5.75 -33.54 -1.75
C ASN A 77 -7.24 -33.57 -2.14
N ALA A 78 -7.63 -32.83 -3.17
CA ALA A 78 -8.89 -33.09 -3.88
C ALA A 78 -8.61 -33.46 -5.34
N ALA A 79 -7.85 -34.54 -5.54
CA ALA A 79 -7.86 -35.26 -6.80
C ALA A 79 -9.22 -35.94 -6.95
N GLY A 80 -10.11 -35.38 -7.77
CA GLY A 80 -11.30 -36.07 -8.24
C GLY A 80 -12.52 -35.17 -8.43
N ALA A 81 -12.82 -34.90 -9.70
CA ALA A 81 -14.08 -34.37 -10.23
C ALA A 81 -14.40 -32.91 -9.89
N GLN A 82 -14.06 -32.00 -10.80
CA GLN A 82 -15.02 -31.48 -11.78
C GLN A 82 -14.25 -30.62 -12.79
N GLU A 83 -14.47 -30.91 -14.06
CA GLU A 83 -13.97 -30.18 -15.22
C GLU A 83 -14.56 -28.75 -15.25
N ASP A 84 -13.82 -27.81 -15.86
CA ASP A 84 -14.31 -26.59 -16.55
C ASP A 84 -14.29 -25.18 -15.89
N ASP A 85 -13.27 -24.78 -15.10
CA ASP A 85 -13.05 -23.31 -14.85
C ASP A 85 -11.65 -22.85 -14.39
N ASP A 86 -10.57 -23.62 -14.64
CA ASP A 86 -9.19 -23.28 -14.19
C ASP A 86 -8.31 -22.64 -15.30
N ASP A 87 -8.88 -22.25 -16.45
CA ASP A 87 -8.12 -21.73 -17.62
C ASP A 87 -7.80 -20.22 -17.59
N ASP A 88 -8.30 -19.47 -16.60
CA ASP A 88 -8.13 -18.00 -16.50
C ASP A 88 -7.09 -17.55 -15.45
N VAL A 89 -6.36 -18.48 -14.84
CA VAL A 89 -5.27 -18.15 -13.90
C VAL A 89 -3.93 -18.25 -14.64
N PRO A 90 -3.33 -17.12 -15.08
CA PRO A 90 -1.98 -17.15 -15.65
C PRO A 90 -0.97 -17.60 -14.58
N ASP A 91 -0.07 -18.51 -14.96
CA ASP A 91 1.00 -19.00 -14.09
C ASP A 91 1.77 -17.83 -13.47
N LEU A 92 2.00 -17.95 -12.15
CA LEU A 92 2.86 -17.03 -11.41
C LEU A 92 4.26 -17.09 -12.03
N VAL A 93 4.58 -16.07 -12.83
CA VAL A 93 5.92 -15.91 -13.41
C VAL A 93 6.93 -15.86 -12.26
N GLU A 94 7.80 -16.85 -12.19
CA GLU A 94 8.81 -16.98 -11.15
C GLU A 94 9.74 -15.76 -11.19
N ASN A 95 9.65 -14.92 -10.15
CA ASN A 95 10.54 -13.83 -9.77
C ASN A 95 10.38 -12.49 -10.52
N PHE A 96 9.58 -11.59 -9.93
CA PHE A 96 9.72 -10.13 -10.11
C PHE A 96 10.93 -9.54 -9.36
N ASP A 97 11.75 -10.39 -8.72
CA ASP A 97 12.92 -10.01 -7.92
C ASP A 97 14.24 -10.42 -8.60
N VAL A 98 14.33 -10.25 -9.93
CA VAL A 98 15.64 -10.20 -10.60
C VAL A 98 16.21 -8.81 -10.37
N GLU A 99 16.70 -8.59 -9.15
CA GLU A 99 17.55 -7.48 -8.77
C GLU A 99 18.69 -7.35 -9.79
N ALA A 100 18.75 -6.20 -10.47
CA ALA A 100 19.88 -5.27 -10.48
C ALA A 100 21.33 -5.79 -10.33
N GLU A 101 21.69 -6.98 -10.81
CA GLU A 101 23.07 -7.48 -10.75
C GLU A 101 23.62 -7.80 -12.14
N GLN A 102 23.76 -6.75 -12.98
CA GLN A 102 24.61 -6.79 -14.17
C GLN A 102 24.95 -5.38 -14.69
N LYS A 103 25.69 -4.59 -13.91
CA LYS A 103 26.52 -3.49 -14.45
C LYS A 103 27.62 -3.02 -13.49
N ALA A 104 28.59 -3.88 -13.16
CA ALA A 104 29.85 -3.44 -12.53
C ALA A 104 31.06 -4.39 -12.73
N ALA A 105 31.15 -5.10 -13.87
CA ALA A 105 32.39 -5.80 -14.22
C ALA A 105 32.62 -5.73 -15.74
N GLY A 106 33.61 -4.92 -16.14
CA GLY A 106 34.09 -4.81 -17.52
C GLY A 106 33.85 -3.46 -18.18
N LEU A 107 34.50 -2.40 -17.67
CA LEU A 107 34.99 -1.34 -18.55
C LEU A 107 36.50 -1.56 -18.67
N ASP A 108 36.91 -1.95 -19.87
CA ASP A 108 38.23 -1.64 -20.43
C ASP A 108 38.39 -0.11 -20.51
#